data_AF-A0A0N5ADE5-F1
#
_entry.id   AF-A0A0N5ADE5-F1
#
_cell.length_a   1.000
_cell.length_b   1.000
_cell.length_c   1.000
_cell.angle_alpha   90.00
_cell.angle_beta   90.00
_cell.angle_gamma   90.00
#
_symmetry.space_group_name_H-M   'P 1'
#
loop_
_entity.id
_entity.type
_entity.pdbx_description
1 polymer ?
#
loop_
_entity_poly.entity_id
_entity_poly.type
_entity_poly.pdbx_seq_one_letter_code
_entity_poly.pdbx_strand_id
1 'polypeptide(L)' 'MMQRTTRRQDTTTTPVNTSIITDILNRLTDPKIYDKRLRPGYGGQSTDVGITIHVSSISAVSEVNMVSP' A
#
# COMPACT_ATOMS: atom_id res chain seq x y z
N MET A 1 19.42 42.69 32.01
CA MET A 1 19.53 42.58 30.55
C MET A 1 19.66 41.11 30.20
N MET A 2 18.58 40.50 29.69
CA MET A 2 18.49 39.08 29.34
C MET A 2 19.15 38.82 27.99
N GLN A 3 20.07 37.86 27.90
CA GLN A 3 20.50 37.31 26.61
C GLN A 3 19.81 35.96 26.41
N ARG A 4 18.71 35.95 25.64
CA ARG A 4 18.09 34.72 25.15
C ARG A 4 18.99 34.16 24.04
N THR A 5 19.76 33.12 24.34
CA THR A 5 20.44 32.32 23.32
C THR A 5 19.44 31.28 22.80
N THR A 6 18.88 31.55 21.63
CA THR A 6 18.04 30.58 20.90
C THR A 6 18.93 29.45 20.39
N ARG A 7 18.88 28.30 21.04
CA ARG A 7 19.45 27.04 20.54
C ARG A 7 18.69 26.66 19.26
N ARG A 8 19.32 26.84 18.08
CA ARG A 8 18.83 26.23 16.84
C ARG A 8 18.99 24.72 16.96
N GLN A 9 17.88 23.99 16.87
CA GLN A 9 17.91 22.55 16.63
C GLN A 9 18.10 22.37 15.13
N ASP A 10 19.34 22.13 14.71
CA ASP A 10 19.57 21.55 13.39
C ASP A 10 19.00 20.13 13.42
N THR A 11 17.93 19.89 12.68
CA THR A 11 17.39 18.55 12.45
C THR A 11 18.39 17.79 11.60
N THR A 12 19.40 17.19 12.23
CA THR A 12 20.29 16.23 11.56
C THR A 12 19.48 14.98 11.28
N THR A 13 18.76 14.97 10.15
CA THR A 13 18.03 13.80 9.66
C THR A 13 19.03 12.68 9.46
N THR A 14 19.10 11.75 10.41
CA THR A 14 19.91 10.55 10.26
C THR A 14 19.42 9.82 9.00
N PRO A 15 20.29 9.54 8.02
CA PRO A 15 19.87 8.84 6.81
C PRO A 15 19.35 7.46 7.22
N VAL A 16 18.06 7.21 6.98
CA VAL A 16 17.45 5.91 7.24
C VAL A 16 18.12 4.88 6.35
N ASN A 17 18.70 3.84 6.94
CA ASN A 17 19.28 2.75 6.17
C ASN A 17 18.15 1.90 5.56
N THR A 18 17.93 2.07 4.26
CA THR A 18 16.90 1.36 3.50
C THR A 18 17.38 0.05 2.88
N SER A 19 18.65 -0.32 3.03
CA SER A 19 19.21 -1.54 2.41
C SER A 19 18.43 -2.79 2.82
N ILE A 20 18.10 -2.89 4.11
CA ILE A 20 17.35 -4.03 4.66
C ILE A 20 15.94 -4.08 4.05
N ILE A 21 15.29 -2.93 3.86
CA ILE A 21 13.96 -2.86 3.25
C ILE A 21 14.03 -3.32 1.80
N THR A 22 15.03 -2.85 1.05
CA THR A 22 15.28 -3.26 -0.33
C THR A 22 15.48 -4.77 -0.45
N ASP A 23 16.29 -5.36 0.43
CA ASP A 23 16.57 -6.80 0.42
C ASP A 23 15.31 -7.63 0.67
N ILE A 24 14.46 -7.19 1.60
CA ILE A 24 13.18 -7.85 1.90
C ILE A 24 12.25 -7.78 0.69
N LEU A 25 12.07 -6.59 0.11
CA LEU A 25 11.14 -6.39 -1.00
C LEU A 25 11.59 -7.18 -2.23
N ASN A 26 12.89 -7.19 -2.53
CA ASN A 26 13.46 -7.97 -3.63
C ASN A 26 13.14 -9.46 -3.49
N ARG A 27 13.23 -10.01 -2.27
CA ARG A 27 12.91 -11.41 -2.01
C ARG A 27 11.41 -11.72 -2.15
N LEU A 28 10.53 -10.80 -1.74
CA LEU A 28 9.07 -10.99 -1.85
C LEU A 28 8.58 -11.00 -3.30
N THR A 29 9.28 -10.29 -4.20
CA THR A 29 8.88 -10.15 -5.61
C THR A 29 9.73 -10.99 -6.58
N ASP A 30 10.65 -11.82 -6.08
CA ASP A 30 11.52 -12.63 -6.94
C ASP A 30 10.67 -13.61 -7.79
N PRO A 31 10.71 -13.52 -9.14
CA PRO A 31 9.90 -14.37 -10.02
C PRO A 31 10.30 -15.85 -9.97
N LYS A 32 11.47 -16.19 -9.41
CA LYS A 32 11.86 -17.60 -9.17
C LYS A 32 11.08 -18.22 -8.02
N ILE A 33 10.55 -17.41 -7.11
CA ILE A 33 9.89 -17.84 -5.87
C ILE A 33 8.39 -17.50 -5.91
N TYR A 34 8.02 -16.35 -6.48
CA TYR A 34 6.65 -15.84 -6.54
C TYR A 34 6.11 -15.85 -7.98
N ASP A 35 5.14 -16.72 -8.28
CA ASP A 35 4.41 -16.73 -9.55
C ASP A 35 3.01 -16.10 -9.40
N LYS A 36 2.85 -14.87 -9.88
CA LYS A 36 1.59 -14.11 -9.83
C LYS A 36 0.44 -14.71 -10.63
N ARG A 37 0.69 -15.70 -11.49
CA ARG A 37 -0.35 -16.39 -12.28
C ARG A 37 -1.07 -17.44 -11.46
N LEU A 38 -0.48 -17.86 -10.33
CA LEU A 38 -1.06 -18.84 -9.43
C LEU A 38 -1.84 -18.13 -8.31
N ARG A 39 -3.03 -18.62 -7.99
CA ARG A 39 -3.75 -18.18 -6.79
C ARG A 39 -2.99 -18.64 -5.53
N PRO A 40 -3.11 -17.93 -4.40
CA PRO A 40 -2.62 -18.42 -3.12
C PRO A 40 -3.19 -19.80 -2.78
N GLY A 41 -2.33 -20.74 -2.38
CA GLY A 41 -2.75 -22.12 -2.09
C GLY A 41 -3.18 -22.92 -3.33
N TYR A 42 -2.62 -22.64 -4.51
CA TYR A 42 -2.91 -23.38 -5.75
C TYR A 42 -2.84 -24.91 -5.55
N GLY A 43 -3.87 -25.63 -6.01
CA GLY A 43 -4.04 -27.07 -5.81
C GLY A 43 -4.65 -27.47 -4.46
N GLY A 44 -4.81 -26.54 -3.53
CA GLY A 44 -5.48 -26.73 -2.24
C GLY A 44 -6.89 -26.13 -2.20
N GLN A 45 -7.31 -25.73 -1.00
CA GLN A 45 -8.61 -25.12 -0.73
C GLN A 45 -8.82 -23.81 -1.52
N SER A 46 -10.07 -23.38 -1.59
CA SER A 46 -10.43 -22.08 -2.15
C SER A 46 -9.81 -20.94 -1.33
N THR A 47 -9.43 -19.86 -2.01
CA THR A 47 -8.93 -18.64 -1.36
C THR A 47 -10.12 -17.80 -0.89
N ASP A 48 -10.17 -17.50 0.41
CA ASP A 48 -11.15 -16.57 0.97
C ASP A 48 -10.74 -15.11 0.69
N VAL A 49 -11.69 -14.28 0.31
CA VAL A 49 -11.46 -12.87 -0.06
C VAL A 49 -12.41 -11.98 0.73
N GLY A 50 -11.86 -11.30 1.74
CA GLY A 50 -12.58 -10.27 2.48
C GLY A 50 -12.76 -9.01 1.64
N ILE A 51 -13.99 -8.74 1.21
CA ILE A 51 -14.32 -7.55 0.43
C ILE A 51 -14.79 -6.44 1.38
N THR A 52 -14.23 -5.24 1.20
CA THR A 52 -14.70 -4.02 1.89
C THR A 52 -14.95 -2.94 0.85
N ILE A 53 -16.16 -2.36 0.85
CA ILE A 53 -16.55 -1.31 -0.09
C ILE A 53 -16.72 -0.01 0.69
N HIS A 54 -15.96 1.01 0.30
CA HIS A 54 -16.13 2.38 0.80
C HIS A 54 -16.67 3.27 -0.33
N VAL A 55 -17.93 3.67 -0.21
CA VAL A 55 -18.58 4.56 -1.19
C VAL A 55 -18.33 6.00 -0.80
N SER A 56 -17.48 6.70 -1.56
CA SER A 56 -17.20 8.12 -1.35
C SER A 56 -18.37 9.02 -1.75
N SER A 57 -19.01 8.71 -2.88
CA SER A 57 -20.26 9.33 -3.32
C SER A 57 -20.97 8.42 -4.32
N ILE A 58 -22.28 8.63 -4.44
CA ILE A 58 -23.07 8.09 -5.54
C ILE A 58 -23.46 9.28 -6.40
N SER A 59 -23.01 9.28 -7.66
CA SER A 59 -23.41 10.28 -8.64
C SER A 59 -24.88 10.12 -9.04
N ALA A 60 -25.41 11.02 -9.88
CA ALA A 60 -26.80 10.94 -10.32
C ALA A 60 -27.13 9.60 -10.98
N VAL A 61 -28.30 9.04 -10.61
CA VAL A 61 -28.83 7.81 -11.19
C VAL A 61 -29.77 8.18 -12.34
N SER A 62 -29.61 7.54 -13.50
CA SER A 62 -30.46 7.78 -14.67
C SER A 62 -31.42 6.60 -14.87
N GLU A 63 -32.71 6.87 -14.81
CA GLU A 63 -33.76 5.89 -15.13
C GLU A 63 -33.87 5.64 -16.64
N VAL A 64 -33.46 6.60 -17.46
CA VAL A 64 -33.51 6.52 -18.94
C VAL A 64 -32.30 5.77 -19.49
N ASN A 65 -31.12 6.03 -18.92
CA ASN A 65 -29.85 5.45 -19.38
C ASN A 65 -29.42 4.32 -18.43
N MET A 66 -30.20 3.25 -18.40
CA MET A 66 -29.77 2.01 -17.77
C MET A 66 -28.72 1.32 -18.64
N VAL A 67 -27.65 0.81 -18.04
CA VAL A 67 -26.74 -0.09 -18.75
C VAL A 67 -27.54 -1.34 -19.08
N SER A 68 -27.65 -1.68 -20.37
CA SER A 68 -28.39 -2.87 -20.81
C SER A 68 -27.86 -4.10 -20.08
N PRO A 69 -28.74 -5.02 -19.65
CA PRO A 69 -28.35 -6.21 -18.89
C PRO A 69 -27.39 -7.11 -19.67
#